data_AF-A0A7I4YH38-F1
#
_entry.id   AF-A0A7I4YH38-F1
#
_cell.length_a   1.000
_cell.length_b   1.000
_cell.length_c   1.000
_cell.angle_alpha   90.00
_cell.angle_beta   90.00
_cell.angle_gamma   90.00
#
_symmetry.space_group_name_H-M   'P 1'
#
loop_
_entity.id
_entity.type
_entity.pdbx_description
1 polymer ?
#
loop_
_entity_poly.entity_id
_entity_poly.type
_entity_poly.pdbx_seq_one_letter_code
_entity_poly.pdbx_strand_id
1 'polypeptide(L)'
;MGRHKRIPTKNRKKLKSVDPFNKKTPALKAQAMSKINWEPKDDVQPVPRSLLELQKSKEEVLVDKKEVKKRKQHKNKVLAEAEKIGIRKGRFETVSHFVRRVERMTYAAINEHEMLVKQGLVGRSESELEADFKLLEEKEKRMKEQKKNEIQNKIKAAREKREREAKLKEEKLKDKEERRNKRKAEVQGDPDETSVVVEKDESFKDVINKESTSGIPGDEDMVVKKKKKKLGGSDKIREKKKLAAEQARKEAILNQREVIAFGERYDAPPEFKGAMKKEMNPLMAKAGAKKLLLHSLLQQNSNGSKTKYLEDGKREKPGEIDRQRVIEAYREMKRKRNAAPE
;
A
#
# COMPACT_ATOMS: atom_id res chain seq x y z
N MET A 1 5.20 -57.67 6.81
CA MET A 1 4.66 -56.64 5.91
C MET A 1 5.17 -56.91 4.48
N GLY A 2 4.45 -57.71 3.71
CA GLY A 2 4.86 -58.14 2.37
C GLY A 2 4.86 -56.97 1.39
N ARG A 3 5.98 -56.74 0.70
CA ARG A 3 6.07 -55.73 -0.36
C ARG A 3 5.24 -56.19 -1.56
N HIS A 4 4.09 -55.55 -1.80
CA HIS A 4 3.29 -55.78 -3.00
C HIS A 4 4.16 -55.59 -4.25
N LYS A 5 4.29 -56.65 -5.08
CA LYS A 5 4.97 -56.58 -6.37
C LYS A 5 4.14 -55.67 -7.29
N ARG A 6 4.72 -54.54 -7.73
CA ARG A 6 4.08 -53.61 -8.67
C ARG A 6 3.70 -54.34 -9.95
N ILE A 7 2.45 -54.22 -10.37
CA ILE A 7 1.93 -54.75 -11.62
C ILE A 7 2.79 -54.22 -12.79
N PRO A 8 3.26 -55.08 -13.71
CA PRO A 8 3.97 -54.63 -14.92
C PRO A 8 3.02 -53.78 -15.77
N THR A 9 3.37 -52.51 -15.95
CA THR A 9 2.59 -51.62 -16.83
C THR A 9 2.86 -52.01 -18.28
N LYS A 10 1.81 -52.31 -19.04
CA LYS A 10 1.93 -52.66 -20.46
C LYS A 10 2.55 -51.47 -21.22
N ASN A 11 3.65 -51.72 -21.94
CA ASN A 11 4.33 -50.73 -22.77
C ASN A 11 3.38 -50.17 -23.85
N ARG A 12 2.77 -49.00 -23.59
CA ARG A 12 1.80 -48.33 -24.48
C ARG A 12 2.49 -47.62 -25.67
N LYS A 13 3.53 -48.23 -26.26
CA LYS A 13 4.24 -47.68 -27.44
C LYS A 13 3.42 -47.83 -28.73
N LYS A 14 2.51 -48.80 -28.81
CA LYS A 14 1.69 -49.05 -30.01
C LYS A 14 0.55 -48.05 -30.25
N LEU A 15 0.14 -47.25 -29.25
CA LEU A 15 -0.94 -46.26 -29.44
C LEU A 15 -0.46 -44.93 -30.03
N LYS A 16 0.79 -44.50 -29.80
CA LYS A 16 1.29 -43.20 -30.27
C LYS A 16 1.65 -43.16 -31.76
N SER A 17 1.74 -44.33 -32.40
CA SER A 17 2.01 -44.48 -33.84
C SER A 17 0.76 -44.45 -34.72
N VAL A 18 -0.44 -44.40 -34.11
CA VAL A 18 -1.74 -44.41 -34.80
C VAL A 18 -2.46 -43.06 -34.64
N ASP A 19 -1.81 -42.06 -34.05
CA ASP A 19 -2.34 -40.69 -33.99
C ASP A 19 -2.10 -39.97 -35.34
N PRO A 20 -3.16 -39.67 -36.12
CA PRO A 20 -3.02 -39.01 -37.42
C PRO A 20 -2.51 -37.56 -37.33
N PHE A 21 -2.53 -36.94 -36.14
CA PHE A 21 -2.05 -35.57 -35.92
C PHE A 21 -0.59 -35.52 -35.45
N ASN A 22 0.05 -36.66 -35.22
CA ASN A 22 1.44 -36.70 -34.82
C ASN A 22 2.38 -36.49 -36.01
N LYS A 23 2.69 -35.21 -36.29
CA LYS A 23 3.61 -34.76 -37.37
C LYS A 23 5.01 -35.39 -37.33
N LYS A 24 5.40 -36.04 -36.21
CA LYS A 24 6.71 -36.70 -36.07
C LYS A 24 6.71 -38.18 -36.49
N THR A 25 5.54 -38.78 -36.73
CA THR A 25 5.43 -40.17 -37.17
C THR A 25 6.12 -40.47 -38.51
N PRO A 26 6.03 -39.66 -39.58
CA PRO A 26 6.73 -39.94 -40.83
C PRO A 26 8.25 -39.90 -40.66
N ALA A 27 8.77 -38.94 -39.89
CA ALA A 27 10.20 -38.82 -39.61
C ALA A 27 10.74 -40.04 -38.83
N LEU A 28 9.99 -40.54 -37.83
CA LEU A 28 10.39 -41.73 -37.07
C LEU A 28 10.33 -43.00 -37.93
N LYS A 29 9.33 -43.13 -38.82
CA LYS A 29 9.26 -44.23 -39.79
C LYS A 29 10.43 -44.16 -40.77
N ALA A 30 10.74 -42.99 -41.34
CA ALA A 30 11.89 -42.81 -42.23
C ALA A 30 13.22 -43.14 -41.54
N GLN A 31 13.40 -42.74 -40.28
CA GLN A 31 14.59 -43.06 -39.49
C GLN A 31 14.68 -44.55 -39.10
N ALA A 32 13.55 -45.26 -39.03
CA ALA A 32 13.54 -46.71 -38.85
C ALA A 32 13.88 -47.42 -40.17
N MET A 33 13.32 -46.98 -41.29
CA MET A 33 13.60 -47.54 -42.62
C MET A 33 15.05 -47.30 -43.06
N SER A 34 15.66 -46.19 -42.64
CA SER A 34 17.08 -45.94 -42.92
C SER A 34 18.04 -46.88 -42.20
N LYS A 35 17.57 -47.61 -41.17
CA LYS A 35 18.35 -48.60 -40.39
C LYS A 35 18.32 -50.01 -40.94
N ILE A 36 17.52 -50.25 -41.98
CA ILE A 36 17.40 -51.55 -42.62
C ILE A 36 18.44 -51.62 -43.73
N ASN A 37 19.28 -52.66 -43.72
CA ASN A 37 20.12 -52.99 -44.87
C ASN A 37 19.20 -53.63 -45.91
N TRP A 38 18.98 -52.94 -47.02
CA TRP A 38 18.18 -53.46 -48.12
C TRP A 38 18.95 -54.55 -48.87
N GLU A 39 18.20 -55.47 -49.46
CA GLU A 39 18.78 -56.47 -50.34
C GLU A 39 19.47 -55.79 -51.54
N PRO A 40 20.61 -56.33 -52.02
CA PRO A 40 21.29 -55.82 -53.20
C PRO A 40 20.33 -55.82 -54.39
N LYS A 41 20.31 -54.74 -55.18
CA LYS A 41 19.49 -54.68 -56.40
C LYS A 41 20.14 -55.37 -57.60
N ASP A 42 21.47 -55.53 -57.56
CA ASP A 42 22.32 -56.14 -58.59
C ASP A 42 23.28 -57.15 -57.93
N ASP A 43 23.98 -57.97 -58.73
CA ASP A 43 24.98 -58.96 -58.26
C ASP A 43 26.19 -58.34 -57.54
N VAL A 44 26.30 -57.01 -57.53
CA VAL A 44 27.31 -56.27 -56.75
C VAL A 44 26.75 -56.00 -55.35
N GLN A 45 27.31 -56.68 -54.35
CA GLN A 45 26.95 -56.42 -52.96
C GLN A 45 27.40 -55.02 -52.53
N PRO A 46 26.48 -54.13 -52.09
CA PRO A 46 26.86 -52.83 -51.57
C PRO A 46 27.62 -52.97 -50.25
N VAL A 47 28.58 -52.06 -50.02
CA VAL A 47 29.35 -52.03 -48.78
C VAL A 47 28.40 -51.93 -47.58
N PRO A 48 28.52 -52.81 -46.56
CA PRO A 48 27.61 -52.82 -45.44
C PRO A 48 27.70 -51.50 -44.67
N ARG A 49 26.56 -51.03 -44.19
CA ARG A 49 26.43 -49.74 -43.49
C ARG A 49 27.39 -49.61 -42.30
N SER A 50 27.67 -50.69 -41.57
CA SER A 50 28.62 -50.71 -40.46
C SER A 50 30.04 -50.34 -40.90
N LEU A 51 30.47 -50.78 -42.09
CA LEU A 51 31.76 -50.40 -42.66
C LEU A 51 31.79 -48.94 -43.09
N LEU A 52 30.70 -48.43 -43.67
CA LEU A 52 30.57 -47.01 -44.01
C LEU A 52 30.58 -46.11 -42.77
N GLU A 53 29.92 -46.52 -41.68
CA GLU A 53 29.96 -45.80 -40.39
C GLU A 53 31.35 -45.87 -39.74
N LEU A 54 32.06 -46.99 -39.89
CA LEU A 54 33.45 -47.10 -39.46
C LEU A 54 34.39 -46.21 -40.27
N GLN A 55 34.18 -46.09 -41.59
CA GLN A 55 34.95 -45.17 -42.43
C GLN A 55 34.68 -43.70 -42.06
N LYS A 56 33.41 -43.32 -41.94
CA LYS A 56 33.02 -41.97 -41.50
C LYS A 56 33.53 -41.64 -40.10
N SER A 57 33.50 -42.60 -39.18
CA SER A 57 34.05 -42.37 -37.84
C SER A 57 35.57 -42.27 -37.86
N LYS A 58 36.29 -43.01 -38.72
CA LYS A 58 37.74 -42.82 -38.92
C LYS A 58 38.06 -41.43 -39.48
N GLU A 59 37.23 -40.90 -40.37
CA GLU A 59 37.34 -39.53 -40.90
C GLU A 59 37.01 -38.47 -39.83
N GLU A 60 35.96 -38.69 -39.02
CA GLU A 60 35.57 -37.81 -37.92
C GLU A 60 36.48 -37.90 -36.69
N VAL A 61 37.34 -38.91 -36.58
CA VAL A 61 38.31 -39.10 -35.47
C VAL A 61 39.42 -38.05 -35.45
N LEU A 62 39.53 -37.20 -36.49
CA LEU A 62 40.29 -35.94 -36.44
C LEU A 62 39.63 -34.84 -35.57
N VAL A 63 38.50 -35.12 -34.92
CA VAL A 63 38.01 -34.30 -33.82
C VAL A 63 38.58 -34.84 -32.52
N ASP A 64 39.56 -34.11 -31.97
CA ASP A 64 40.24 -34.39 -30.71
C ASP A 64 39.33 -35.07 -29.68
N LYS A 65 39.77 -36.20 -29.11
CA LYS A 65 39.02 -36.94 -28.07
C LYS A 65 38.58 -36.03 -26.91
N LYS A 66 39.27 -34.90 -26.70
CA LYS A 66 38.92 -33.84 -25.75
C LYS A 66 37.66 -33.06 -26.17
N GLU A 67 37.50 -32.73 -27.44
CA GLU A 67 36.34 -32.02 -27.97
C GLU A 67 35.09 -32.90 -28.00
N VAL A 68 35.22 -34.17 -28.36
CA VAL A 68 34.10 -35.13 -28.31
C VAL A 68 33.60 -35.32 -26.87
N LYS A 69 34.51 -35.35 -25.88
CA LYS A 69 34.14 -35.37 -24.46
C LYS A 69 33.44 -34.07 -24.01
N LYS A 70 33.86 -32.90 -24.50
CA LYS A 70 33.16 -31.62 -24.27
C LYS A 70 31.76 -31.59 -24.89
N ARG A 71 31.56 -32.22 -26.06
CA ARG A 71 30.25 -32.35 -26.72
C ARG A 71 29.32 -33.35 -26.03
N LYS A 72 29.86 -34.41 -25.42
CA LYS A 72 29.09 -35.43 -24.68
C LYS A 72 28.67 -35.01 -23.27
N GLN A 73 29.27 -33.97 -22.70
CA GLN A 73 28.72 -33.35 -21.50
C GLN A 73 27.48 -32.55 -21.92
N HIS A 74 26.30 -33.12 -21.71
CA HIS A 74 25.05 -32.38 -21.77
C HIS A 74 25.15 -31.21 -20.77
N LYS A 75 25.60 -30.04 -21.24
CA LYS A 75 25.53 -28.82 -20.45
C LYS A 75 24.04 -28.57 -20.21
N ASN A 76 23.64 -28.55 -18.94
CA ASN A 76 22.28 -28.15 -18.59
C ASN A 76 22.03 -26.76 -19.18
N LYS A 77 20.99 -26.62 -20.01
CA LYS A 77 20.65 -25.34 -20.67
C LYS A 77 20.55 -24.19 -19.67
N VAL A 78 19.99 -24.47 -18.50
CA VAL A 78 19.87 -23.53 -17.37
C VAL A 78 21.23 -23.00 -16.90
N LEU A 79 22.26 -23.84 -16.84
CA LEU A 79 23.61 -23.40 -16.46
C LEU A 79 24.21 -22.51 -17.55
N ALA A 80 24.01 -22.87 -18.82
CA ALA A 80 24.53 -22.08 -19.94
C ALA A 80 23.84 -20.70 -20.05
N GLU A 81 22.54 -20.63 -19.82
CA GLU A 81 21.79 -19.35 -19.80
C GLU A 81 22.18 -18.49 -18.61
N ALA A 82 22.29 -19.08 -17.42
CA ALA A 82 22.72 -18.34 -16.24
C ALA A 82 24.16 -17.83 -16.39
N GLU A 83 25.07 -18.62 -17.00
CA GLU A 83 26.42 -18.17 -17.33
C GLU A 83 26.44 -16.98 -18.31
N LYS A 84 25.52 -16.93 -19.29
CA LYS A 84 25.37 -15.77 -20.20
C LYS A 84 24.95 -14.51 -19.45
N ILE A 85 24.13 -14.66 -18.41
CA ILE A 85 23.70 -13.56 -17.52
C ILE A 85 24.82 -13.23 -16.50
N GLY A 86 25.93 -13.97 -16.49
CA GLY A 86 27.06 -13.78 -15.58
C GLY A 86 26.91 -14.51 -14.24
N ILE A 87 25.84 -15.26 -14.02
CA ILE A 87 25.59 -16.02 -12.79
C ILE A 87 26.19 -17.41 -12.91
N ARG A 88 27.33 -17.63 -12.27
CA ARG A 88 28.02 -18.93 -12.24
C ARG A 88 27.56 -19.79 -11.07
N LYS A 89 27.53 -21.09 -11.29
CA LYS A 89 27.26 -22.08 -10.24
C LYS A 89 28.44 -22.18 -9.28
N GLY A 90 28.17 -22.24 -7.97
CA GLY A 90 29.22 -22.42 -6.96
C GLY A 90 29.89 -23.81 -7.07
N ARG A 91 31.16 -23.91 -6.65
CA ARG A 91 31.96 -25.15 -6.73
C ARG A 91 31.29 -26.34 -6.03
N PHE A 92 30.70 -26.12 -4.86
CA PHE A 92 30.06 -27.15 -4.03
C PHE A 92 28.53 -27.12 -4.08
N GLU A 93 27.96 -26.33 -4.99
CA GLU A 93 26.52 -26.19 -5.09
C GLU A 93 25.92 -27.34 -5.92
N THR A 94 24.69 -27.76 -5.60
CA THR A 94 23.93 -28.68 -6.48
C THR A 94 23.09 -27.88 -7.46
N VAL A 95 22.73 -28.46 -8.62
CA VAL A 95 21.95 -27.74 -9.65
C VAL A 95 20.61 -27.23 -9.10
N SER A 96 19.96 -27.97 -8.20
CA SER A 96 18.71 -27.54 -7.55
C SER A 96 18.90 -26.29 -6.68
N HIS A 97 19.97 -26.24 -5.88
CA HIS A 97 20.26 -25.08 -5.04
C HIS A 97 20.63 -23.85 -5.87
N PHE A 98 21.37 -24.07 -6.97
CA PHE A 98 21.68 -23.03 -7.93
C PHE A 98 20.42 -22.41 -8.55
N VAL A 99 19.50 -23.25 -9.02
CA VAL A 99 18.23 -22.80 -9.58
C VAL A 99 17.42 -22.00 -8.54
N ARG A 100 17.30 -22.52 -7.31
CA ARG A 100 16.64 -21.79 -6.22
C ARG A 100 17.28 -20.43 -5.91
N ARG A 101 18.61 -20.32 -6.00
CA ARG A 101 19.29 -19.04 -5.82
C ARG A 101 18.97 -18.06 -6.95
N VAL A 102 19.03 -18.53 -8.20
CA VAL A 102 18.64 -17.72 -9.37
C VAL A 102 17.20 -17.25 -9.24
N GLU A 103 16.28 -18.14 -8.86
CA GLU A 103 14.87 -17.79 -8.61
C GLU A 103 14.74 -16.69 -7.54
N ARG A 104 15.44 -16.82 -6.41
CA ARG A 104 15.43 -15.80 -5.35
C ARG A 104 15.97 -14.45 -5.84
N MET A 105 17.05 -14.45 -6.61
CA MET A 105 17.59 -13.22 -7.20
C MET A 105 16.57 -12.58 -8.15
N THR A 106 15.92 -13.37 -9.00
CA THR A 106 14.89 -12.84 -9.91
C THR A 106 13.68 -12.31 -9.17
N TYR A 107 13.21 -12.98 -8.11
CA TYR A 107 12.11 -12.48 -7.28
C TYR A 107 12.47 -11.20 -6.54
N ALA A 108 13.70 -11.08 -6.03
CA ALA A 108 14.17 -9.86 -5.40
C ALA A 108 14.17 -8.68 -6.40
N ALA A 109 14.72 -8.89 -7.60
CA ALA A 109 14.74 -7.87 -8.64
C ALA A 109 13.32 -7.46 -9.10
N ILE A 110 12.40 -8.42 -9.22
CA ILE A 110 10.99 -8.14 -9.53
C ILE A 110 10.35 -7.31 -8.42
N ASN A 111 10.54 -7.71 -7.16
CA ASN A 111 9.99 -6.99 -6.01
C ASN A 111 10.54 -5.57 -5.89
N GLU A 112 11.84 -5.36 -6.11
CA GLU A 112 12.46 -4.03 -6.12
C GLU A 112 11.85 -3.15 -7.22
N HIS A 113 11.71 -3.69 -8.43
CA HIS A 113 11.06 -2.99 -9.52
C HIS A 113 9.59 -2.65 -9.19
N GLU A 114 8.83 -3.60 -8.63
CA GLU A 114 7.45 -3.34 -8.17
C GLU A 114 7.39 -2.24 -7.10
N MET A 115 8.35 -2.21 -6.17
CA MET A 115 8.42 -1.16 -5.14
C MET A 115 8.69 0.21 -5.77
N LEU A 116 9.62 0.30 -6.73
CA LEU A 116 9.85 1.52 -7.49
C LEU A 116 8.58 1.95 -8.26
N VAL A 117 7.83 1.01 -8.84
CA VAL A 117 6.57 1.31 -9.55
C VAL A 117 5.56 1.89 -8.57
N LYS A 118 5.37 1.25 -7.41
CA LYS A 118 4.43 1.70 -6.36
C LYS A 118 4.79 3.09 -5.84
N GLN A 119 6.08 3.40 -5.74
CA GLN A 119 6.56 4.72 -5.32
C GLN A 119 6.55 5.75 -6.47
N GLY A 120 6.23 5.35 -7.70
CA GLY A 120 6.26 6.23 -8.87
C GLY A 120 7.66 6.70 -9.26
N LEU A 121 8.69 5.96 -8.83
CA LEU A 121 10.11 6.29 -9.04
C LEU A 121 10.69 5.59 -10.28
N VAL A 122 9.95 4.68 -10.92
CA VAL A 122 10.44 3.99 -12.12
C VAL A 122 10.74 5.00 -13.23
N GLY A 123 11.96 4.91 -13.75
CA GLY A 123 12.42 5.73 -14.87
C GLY A 123 12.88 7.14 -14.50
N ARG A 124 12.83 7.53 -13.21
CA ARG A 124 13.42 8.79 -12.75
C ARG A 124 14.90 8.60 -12.46
N SER A 125 15.72 9.58 -12.85
CA SER A 125 17.14 9.57 -12.49
C SER A 125 17.33 10.02 -11.04
N GLU A 126 18.42 9.58 -10.41
CA GLU A 126 18.77 9.98 -9.04
C GLU A 126 18.86 11.52 -8.90
N SER A 127 19.36 12.19 -9.95
CA SER A 127 19.45 13.65 -10.02
C SER A 127 18.10 14.38 -9.95
N GLU A 128 17.05 13.82 -10.54
CA GLU A 128 15.69 14.39 -10.48
C GLU A 128 15.11 14.27 -9.07
N LEU A 129 15.35 13.14 -8.40
CA LEU A 129 14.92 12.92 -7.02
C LEU A 129 15.63 13.88 -6.06
N GLU A 130 16.94 14.07 -6.23
CA GLU A 130 17.70 15.04 -5.45
C GLU A 130 17.19 16.48 -5.64
N ALA A 131 16.81 16.85 -6.86
CA ALA A 131 16.21 18.15 -7.14
C ALA A 131 14.87 18.33 -6.41
N ASP A 132 14.00 17.30 -6.44
CA ASP A 132 12.73 17.30 -5.72
C ASP A 132 12.94 17.43 -4.19
N PHE A 133 13.93 16.73 -3.64
CA PHE A 133 14.28 16.84 -2.22
C PHE A 133 14.78 18.24 -1.85
N LYS A 134 15.62 18.86 -2.67
CA LYS A 134 16.07 20.25 -2.45
C LYS A 134 14.89 21.23 -2.46
N LEU A 135 13.94 21.07 -3.37
CA LEU A 135 12.73 21.90 -3.41
C LEU A 135 11.87 21.71 -2.15
N LEU A 136 11.76 20.49 -1.62
CA LEU A 136 11.06 20.22 -0.38
C LEU A 136 11.77 20.85 0.83
N GLU A 137 13.08 20.73 0.92
CA GLU A 137 13.88 21.37 1.99
C GLU A 137 13.76 22.90 1.96
N GLU A 138 13.82 23.50 0.78
CA GLU A 138 13.65 24.95 0.62
C GLU A 138 12.25 25.40 1.04
N LYS A 139 11.19 24.65 0.66
CA LYS A 139 9.83 24.92 1.12
C LYS A 139 9.72 24.82 2.64
N GLU A 140 10.35 23.84 3.26
CA GLU A 140 10.34 23.68 4.71
C GLU A 140 11.07 24.83 5.42
N LYS A 141 12.21 25.27 4.88
CA LYS A 141 12.95 26.45 5.37
C LYS A 141 12.08 27.71 5.29
N ARG A 142 11.41 27.96 4.16
CA ARG A 142 10.47 29.09 3.99
C ARG A 142 9.33 29.04 5.00
N MET A 143 8.72 27.86 5.23
CA MET A 143 7.66 27.71 6.22
C MET A 143 8.15 27.96 7.66
N LYS A 144 9.38 27.53 7.99
CA LYS A 144 9.99 27.80 9.31
C LYS A 144 10.29 29.30 9.48
N GLU A 145 10.78 29.97 8.44
CA GLU A 145 11.04 31.41 8.46
C GLU A 145 9.75 32.23 8.58
N GLN A 146 8.70 31.87 7.83
CA GLN A 146 7.38 32.50 7.96
C GLN A 146 6.84 32.37 9.39
N LYS A 147 6.90 31.18 9.99
CA LYS A 147 6.50 30.97 11.38
C LYS A 147 7.32 31.82 12.36
N LYS A 148 8.64 31.94 12.15
CA LYS A 148 9.50 32.83 12.96
C LYS A 148 9.09 34.30 12.82
N ASN A 149 8.84 34.75 11.60
CA ASN A 149 8.43 36.14 11.32
C ASN A 149 7.06 36.45 11.92
N GLU A 150 6.09 35.53 11.84
CA GLU A 150 4.79 35.68 12.50
C GLU A 150 4.91 35.79 14.02
N ILE A 151 5.76 34.96 14.64
CA ILE A 151 6.02 35.03 16.08
C ILE A 151 6.63 36.38 16.44
N GLN A 152 7.63 36.83 15.68
CA GLN A 152 8.25 38.14 15.90
C GLN A 152 7.24 39.29 15.76
N ASN A 153 6.37 39.25 14.75
CA ASN A 153 5.31 40.24 14.56
C ASN A 153 4.30 40.23 15.71
N LYS A 154 3.91 39.05 16.20
CA LYS A 154 3.06 38.91 17.39
C LYS A 154 3.73 39.47 18.64
N ILE A 155 5.03 39.27 18.81
CA ILE A 155 5.80 39.84 19.92
C ILE A 155 5.86 41.36 19.82
N LYS A 156 6.14 41.91 18.63
CA LYS A 156 6.17 43.36 18.38
C LYS A 156 4.81 44.00 18.68
N ALA A 157 3.72 43.44 18.14
CA ALA A 157 2.37 43.93 18.40
C ALA A 157 1.97 43.84 19.89
N ALA A 158 2.40 42.78 20.59
CA ALA A 158 2.16 42.66 22.03
C ALA A 158 2.97 43.69 22.85
N ARG A 159 4.20 44.01 22.44
CA ARG A 159 5.01 45.07 23.07
C ARG A 159 4.36 46.43 22.86
N GLU A 160 3.93 46.74 21.64
CA GLU A 160 3.27 48.01 21.32
C GLU A 160 1.96 48.20 22.09
N LYS A 161 1.14 47.14 22.23
CA LYS A 161 -0.06 47.18 23.08
C LYS A 161 0.26 47.49 24.54
N ARG A 162 1.31 46.87 25.10
CA ARG A 162 1.75 47.15 26.48
C ARG A 162 2.23 48.59 26.63
N GLU A 163 2.94 49.12 25.64
CA GLU A 163 3.41 50.50 25.67
C GLU A 163 2.26 51.51 25.59
N ARG A 164 1.26 51.27 24.71
CA ARG A 164 0.05 52.10 24.65
C ARG A 164 -0.76 52.05 25.94
N GLU A 165 -0.91 50.85 26.53
CA GLU A 165 -1.57 50.70 27.84
C GLU A 165 -0.80 51.39 28.97
N ALA A 166 0.54 51.40 28.93
CA ALA A 166 1.36 52.12 29.89
C ALA A 166 1.19 53.64 29.75
N LYS A 167 1.22 54.17 28.52
CA LYS A 167 0.96 55.60 28.25
C LYS A 167 -0.42 56.04 28.71
N LEU A 168 -1.46 55.25 28.43
CA LEU A 168 -2.83 55.51 28.91
C LEU A 168 -2.94 55.46 30.45
N LYS A 169 -2.17 54.61 31.13
CA LYS A 169 -2.13 54.57 32.60
C LYS A 169 -1.39 55.77 33.17
N GLU A 170 -0.30 56.18 32.54
CA GLU A 170 0.47 57.37 32.93
C GLU A 170 -0.36 58.64 32.76
N GLU A 171 -1.07 58.79 31.64
CA GLU A 171 -2.00 59.90 31.39
C GLU A 171 -3.14 59.93 32.41
N LYS A 172 -3.75 58.77 32.72
CA LYS A 172 -4.77 58.66 33.79
C LYS A 172 -4.25 59.01 35.18
N LEU A 173 -2.97 58.71 35.47
CA LEU A 173 -2.34 59.09 36.73
C LEU A 173 -2.08 60.59 36.79
N LYS A 174 -1.60 61.21 35.69
CA LYS A 174 -1.44 62.65 35.56
C LYS A 174 -2.79 63.39 35.70
N ASP A 175 -3.85 62.92 35.04
CA ASP A 175 -5.21 63.45 35.20
C ASP A 175 -5.70 63.36 36.66
N LYS A 176 -5.39 62.25 37.35
CA LYS A 176 -5.77 62.05 38.75
C LYS A 176 -4.95 62.95 39.68
N GLU A 177 -3.70 63.21 39.36
CA GLU A 177 -2.80 64.10 40.08
C GLU A 177 -3.19 65.57 39.88
N GLU A 178 -3.54 65.98 38.65
CA GLU A 178 -4.11 67.30 38.35
C GLU A 178 -5.45 67.52 39.08
N ARG A 179 -6.33 66.52 39.12
CA ARG A 179 -7.57 66.58 39.92
C ARG A 179 -7.29 66.72 41.41
N ARG A 180 -6.25 66.06 41.93
CA ARG A 180 -5.83 66.19 43.33
C ARG A 180 -5.25 67.58 43.60
N ASN A 181 -4.45 68.14 42.69
CA ASN A 181 -3.90 69.48 42.82
C ASN A 181 -4.98 70.56 42.71
N LYS A 182 -5.98 70.40 41.82
CA LYS A 182 -7.16 71.29 41.77
C LYS A 182 -7.96 71.28 43.08
N ARG A 183 -8.21 70.09 43.64
CA ARG A 183 -8.87 69.97 44.96
C ARG A 183 -8.05 70.58 46.10
N LYS A 184 -6.71 70.47 46.07
CA LYS A 184 -5.85 71.13 47.05
C LYS A 184 -5.86 72.65 46.91
N ALA A 185 -5.96 73.18 45.69
CA ALA A 185 -6.10 74.62 45.44
C ALA A 185 -7.47 75.16 45.89
N GLU A 186 -8.55 74.38 45.74
CA GLU A 186 -9.89 74.72 46.28
C GLU A 186 -9.94 74.68 47.81
N VAL A 187 -9.28 73.71 48.44
CA VAL A 187 -9.22 73.59 49.92
C VAL A 187 -8.36 74.68 50.58
N GLN A 188 -7.52 75.39 49.82
CA GLN A 188 -6.81 76.58 50.29
C GLN A 188 -7.60 77.89 50.05
N GLY A 189 -8.78 77.81 49.45
CA GLY A 189 -9.65 78.94 49.15
C GLY A 189 -10.75 79.22 50.18
N ASP A 190 -11.10 78.28 51.04
CA ASP A 190 -12.12 78.47 52.08
C ASP A 190 -11.78 77.67 53.35
N PRO A 191 -11.49 78.34 54.48
CA PRO A 191 -11.49 77.69 55.78
C PRO A 191 -12.90 77.81 56.37
N ASP A 192 -13.78 76.83 56.15
CA ASP A 192 -14.76 76.44 57.16
C ASP A 192 -15.52 75.14 56.84
N GLU A 193 -15.82 74.44 57.93
CA GLU A 193 -16.75 73.31 58.12
C GLU A 193 -16.30 71.86 57.83
N THR A 194 -16.15 71.17 58.96
CA THR A 194 -16.05 69.73 59.20
C THR A 194 -17.33 68.97 58.89
N SER A 195 -17.24 67.75 58.34
CA SER A 195 -17.98 66.58 58.89
C SER A 195 -17.51 65.23 58.32
N VAL A 196 -17.54 64.26 59.24
CA VAL A 196 -17.10 62.86 59.22
C VAL A 196 -18.19 61.93 58.68
N VAL A 197 -17.89 60.98 57.78
CA VAL A 197 -18.52 59.63 57.67
C VAL A 197 -17.58 58.70 56.87
N VAL A 198 -16.72 57.89 57.50
CA VAL A 198 -16.86 56.46 57.88
C VAL A 198 -16.96 55.46 56.70
N GLU A 199 -15.89 54.68 56.57
CA GLU A 199 -15.72 53.45 55.78
C GLU A 199 -16.66 52.32 56.25
N LYS A 200 -17.09 51.43 55.34
CA LYS A 200 -17.52 50.06 55.67
C LYS A 200 -17.41 49.12 54.45
N ASP A 201 -16.30 48.39 54.42
CA ASP A 201 -16.19 47.09 53.76
C ASP A 201 -16.86 46.04 54.65
N GLU A 202 -17.78 45.21 54.12
CA GLU A 202 -18.03 43.88 54.70
C GLU A 202 -18.37 42.84 53.61
N SER A 203 -17.58 41.79 53.67
CA SER A 203 -17.66 40.51 52.97
C SER A 203 -18.75 39.59 53.53
N PHE A 204 -19.49 38.89 52.66
CA PHE A 204 -20.26 37.69 53.04
C PHE A 204 -19.94 36.51 52.11
N LYS A 205 -19.27 35.50 52.68
CA LYS A 205 -19.35 34.07 52.35
C LYS A 205 -20.57 33.51 53.12
N ASP A 206 -21.35 32.49 52.74
CA ASP A 206 -20.98 31.12 52.37
C ASP A 206 -22.27 30.30 52.02
N VAL A 207 -22.11 29.27 51.16
CA VAL A 207 -22.71 27.90 51.23
C VAL A 207 -24.23 27.68 50.98
N ILE A 208 -24.56 26.79 50.01
CA ILE A 208 -25.39 25.56 50.16
C ILE A 208 -25.18 24.63 48.95
N ASN A 209 -25.07 23.32 49.25
CA ASN A 209 -24.70 22.16 48.41
C ASN A 209 -25.91 21.36 47.87
N LYS A 210 -25.57 20.40 46.96
CA LYS A 210 -26.20 19.08 46.59
C LYS A 210 -26.84 19.05 45.19
N GLU A 211 -26.29 18.33 44.19
CA GLU A 211 -26.37 16.86 43.91
C GLU A 211 -27.83 16.37 43.81
N SER A 212 -28.36 15.63 42.82
CA SER A 212 -27.99 15.03 41.52
C SER A 212 -29.34 14.65 40.86
N THR A 213 -29.53 14.55 39.53
CA THR A 213 -29.74 13.25 38.81
C THR A 213 -30.16 13.46 37.33
N SER A 214 -29.53 12.66 36.46
CA SER A 214 -29.93 12.05 35.16
C SER A 214 -30.97 12.67 34.20
N GLY A 215 -30.54 12.83 32.94
CA GLY A 215 -31.41 12.80 31.74
C GLY A 215 -30.79 13.47 30.51
N ILE A 216 -30.37 12.70 29.50
CA ILE A 216 -30.01 13.13 28.13
C ILE A 216 -30.94 12.30 27.21
N PRO A 217 -31.60 12.83 26.16
CA PRO A 217 -30.93 13.38 24.98
C PRO A 217 -31.61 14.53 24.20
N GLY A 218 -30.81 15.22 23.38
CA GLY A 218 -31.27 15.96 22.20
C GLY A 218 -30.66 17.35 22.05
N ASP A 219 -29.78 17.48 21.05
CA ASP A 219 -29.40 18.66 20.26
C ASP A 219 -29.60 20.08 20.82
N GLU A 220 -28.49 20.82 20.91
CA GLU A 220 -28.26 22.11 20.26
C GLU A 220 -26.92 22.68 20.75
N ASP A 221 -26.15 23.23 19.82
CA ASP A 221 -24.83 23.81 20.02
C ASP A 221 -24.84 24.96 21.04
N MET A 222 -24.59 24.65 22.32
CA MET A 222 -24.20 25.66 23.31
C MET A 222 -22.78 25.42 23.78
N VAL A 223 -21.82 25.89 22.97
CA VAL A 223 -20.44 26.15 23.41
C VAL A 223 -20.49 27.30 24.43
N VAL A 224 -20.81 26.96 25.68
CA VAL A 224 -20.63 27.85 26.83
C VAL A 224 -19.12 28.04 26.99
N LYS A 225 -18.60 29.16 26.48
CA LYS A 225 -17.23 29.64 26.71
C LYS A 225 -17.04 29.93 28.20
N LYS A 226 -16.81 28.88 28.99
CA LYS A 226 -16.37 29.01 30.39
C LYS A 226 -15.03 29.75 30.38
N LYS A 227 -14.99 30.92 31.01
CA LYS A 227 -13.76 31.69 31.23
C LYS A 227 -12.74 30.77 31.90
N LYS A 228 -11.62 30.50 31.21
CA LYS A 228 -10.50 29.72 31.76
C LYS A 228 -9.96 30.45 33.00
N LYS A 229 -10.36 30.01 34.20
CA LYS A 229 -9.67 30.41 35.44
C LYS A 229 -8.21 30.01 35.28
N LYS A 230 -7.29 30.94 35.52
CA LYS A 230 -5.86 30.65 35.51
C LYS A 230 -5.57 29.75 36.72
N LEU A 231 -5.50 28.45 36.48
CA LEU A 231 -5.14 27.46 37.50
C LEU A 231 -3.72 27.73 37.99
N GLY A 232 -3.54 27.69 39.31
CA GLY A 232 -2.25 27.83 39.97
C GLY A 232 -1.30 26.70 39.59
N GLY A 233 -0.02 26.85 39.92
CA GLY A 233 1.01 25.84 39.60
C GLY A 233 0.69 24.45 40.15
N SER A 234 0.12 24.36 41.36
CA SER A 234 -0.29 23.11 42.00
C SER A 234 -1.48 22.45 41.28
N ASP A 235 -2.48 23.23 40.87
CA ASP A 235 -3.66 22.72 40.18
C ASP A 235 -3.33 22.17 38.80
N LYS A 236 -2.39 22.81 38.08
CA LYS A 236 -1.88 22.29 36.80
C LYS A 236 -1.18 20.95 36.97
N ILE A 237 -0.46 20.74 38.07
CA ILE A 237 0.18 19.45 38.37
C ILE A 237 -0.88 18.38 38.68
N ARG A 238 -1.92 18.75 39.44
CA ARG A 238 -3.03 17.84 39.77
C ARG A 238 -3.84 17.44 38.54
N GLU A 239 -4.10 18.38 37.62
CA GLU A 239 -4.74 18.09 36.33
C GLU A 239 -3.86 17.21 35.44
N LYS A 240 -2.55 17.47 35.36
CA LYS A 240 -1.62 16.60 34.63
C LYS A 240 -1.61 15.16 35.18
N LYS A 241 -1.61 14.99 36.50
CA LYS A 241 -1.70 13.66 37.13
C LYS A 241 -3.04 12.97 36.83
N LYS A 242 -4.16 13.70 36.82
CA LYS A 242 -5.46 13.16 36.43
C LYS A 242 -5.49 12.72 34.96
N LEU A 243 -4.99 13.55 34.05
CA LEU A 243 -4.91 13.22 32.62
C LEU A 243 -4.00 12.02 32.37
N ALA A 244 -2.85 11.94 33.05
CA ALA A 244 -1.96 10.79 32.97
C ALA A 244 -2.63 9.50 33.52
N ALA A 245 -3.38 9.60 34.62
CA ALA A 245 -4.13 8.47 35.15
C ALA A 245 -5.27 8.01 34.22
N GLU A 246 -5.94 8.94 33.54
CA GLU A 246 -6.94 8.61 32.51
C GLU A 246 -6.31 7.98 31.27
N GLN A 247 -5.14 8.45 30.83
CA GLN A 247 -4.38 7.85 29.74
C GLN A 247 -3.95 6.42 30.11
N ALA A 248 -3.40 6.21 31.31
CA ALA A 248 -3.04 4.87 31.79
C ALA A 248 -4.25 3.94 31.89
N ARG A 249 -5.44 4.43 32.29
CA ARG A 249 -6.68 3.64 32.27
C ARG A 249 -7.11 3.28 30.85
N LYS A 250 -6.98 4.18 29.88
CA LYS A 250 -7.29 3.91 28.46
C LYS A 250 -6.33 2.90 27.86
N GLU A 251 -5.04 3.00 28.17
CA GLU A 251 -4.01 2.03 27.75
C GLU A 251 -4.24 0.66 28.40
N ALA A 252 -4.63 0.61 29.68
CA ALA A 252 -4.98 -0.65 30.34
C ALA A 252 -6.21 -1.32 29.70
N ILE A 253 -7.23 -0.54 29.30
CA ILE A 253 -8.40 -1.06 28.57
C ILE A 253 -8.01 -1.55 27.17
N LEU A 254 -7.07 -0.89 26.50
CA LEU A 254 -6.55 -1.32 25.20
C LEU A 254 -5.79 -2.65 25.33
N ASN A 255 -4.90 -2.75 26.32
CA ASN A 255 -4.13 -3.96 26.61
C ASN A 255 -5.03 -5.13 27.01
N GLN A 256 -6.13 -4.90 27.74
CA GLN A 256 -7.13 -5.93 28.04
C GLN A 256 -7.85 -6.47 26.79
N ARG A 257 -7.98 -5.68 25.73
CA ARG A 257 -8.52 -6.14 24.43
C ARG A 257 -7.48 -6.90 23.60
N GLU A 258 -6.20 -6.70 23.88
CA GLU A 258 -5.08 -7.41 23.26
C GLU A 258 -4.73 -8.73 23.98
N VAL A 259 -5.36 -9.01 25.13
CA VAL A 259 -5.28 -10.34 25.77
C VAL A 259 -6.12 -11.31 24.94
N ILE A 260 -5.45 -12.00 24.03
CA ILE A 260 -6.01 -13.10 23.25
C ILE A 260 -6.26 -14.28 24.20
N ALA A 261 -7.50 -14.77 24.25
CA ALA A 261 -7.83 -15.92 25.09
C ALA A 261 -7.07 -17.16 24.61
N PHE A 262 -6.71 -18.04 25.55
CA PHE A 262 -5.97 -19.27 25.24
C PHE A 262 -6.77 -20.12 24.21
N GLY A 263 -6.22 -20.29 23.01
CA GLY A 263 -6.85 -21.00 21.89
C GLY A 263 -7.25 -20.11 20.70
N GLU A 264 -7.31 -18.79 20.86
CA GLU A 264 -7.50 -17.85 19.76
C GLU A 264 -6.14 -17.53 19.08
N ARG A 265 -6.11 -17.46 17.75
CA ARG A 265 -4.89 -17.16 16.97
C ARG A 265 -4.91 -15.68 16.57
N TYR A 266 -3.78 -15.00 16.71
CA TYR A 266 -3.60 -13.61 16.25
C TYR A 266 -3.93 -13.41 14.76
N ASP A 267 -3.72 -14.45 13.95
CA ASP A 267 -3.92 -14.45 12.50
C ASP A 267 -5.34 -14.89 12.08
N ALA A 268 -6.23 -15.18 13.04
CA ALA A 268 -7.61 -15.53 12.73
C ALA A 268 -8.46 -14.26 12.51
N PRO A 269 -9.36 -14.26 11.52
CA PRO A 269 -10.28 -13.14 11.33
C PRO A 269 -11.17 -12.96 12.57
N PRO A 270 -11.53 -11.72 12.94
CA PRO A 270 -12.31 -11.45 14.15
C PRO A 270 -13.67 -12.14 14.12
N GLU A 271 -14.01 -12.84 15.20
CA GLU A 271 -15.31 -13.47 15.35
C GLU A 271 -16.37 -12.47 15.83
N PHE A 272 -17.26 -12.07 14.92
CA PHE A 272 -18.38 -11.21 15.28
C PHE A 272 -19.47 -12.01 16.00
N LYS A 273 -19.86 -11.55 17.21
CA LYS A 273 -20.97 -12.10 18.02
C LYS A 273 -22.21 -11.20 17.94
N GLY A 274 -23.39 -11.73 18.23
CA GLY A 274 -24.64 -10.95 18.29
C GLY A 274 -25.13 -10.41 16.93
N ALA A 275 -25.68 -9.20 16.91
CA ALA A 275 -26.25 -8.57 15.71
C ALA A 275 -25.21 -8.38 14.59
N MET A 276 -23.96 -8.03 14.95
CA MET A 276 -22.87 -7.88 13.99
C MET A 276 -22.53 -9.17 13.23
N LYS A 277 -22.82 -10.35 13.82
CA LYS A 277 -22.63 -11.64 13.12
C LYS A 277 -23.51 -11.74 11.87
N LYS A 278 -24.74 -11.23 11.93
CA LYS A 278 -25.69 -11.26 10.80
C LYS A 278 -25.31 -10.28 9.69
N GLU A 279 -24.55 -9.23 10.00
CA GLU A 279 -24.15 -8.21 9.04
C GLU A 279 -22.76 -8.47 8.44
N MET A 280 -21.81 -8.90 9.27
CA MET A 280 -20.39 -8.98 8.91
C MET A 280 -19.94 -10.39 8.51
N ASN A 281 -20.60 -11.45 8.99
CA ASN A 281 -20.22 -12.82 8.63
C ASN A 281 -20.67 -13.13 7.18
N PRO A 282 -19.76 -13.50 6.27
CA PRO A 282 -20.08 -13.70 4.86
C PRO A 282 -21.10 -14.80 4.60
N LEU A 283 -21.22 -15.79 5.49
CA LEU A 283 -22.16 -16.89 5.35
C LEU A 283 -23.57 -16.55 5.84
N MET A 284 -23.70 -15.61 6.79
CA MET A 284 -25.00 -15.25 7.40
C MET A 284 -25.57 -13.94 6.88
N ALA A 285 -24.74 -13.09 6.27
CA ALA A 285 -25.18 -11.83 5.70
C ALA A 285 -26.03 -12.04 4.44
N LYS A 286 -27.20 -11.39 4.39
CA LYS A 286 -28.03 -11.34 3.18
C LYS A 286 -27.21 -10.73 2.03
N ALA A 287 -27.23 -11.36 0.86
CA ALA A 287 -26.54 -10.86 -0.33
C ALA A 287 -26.97 -9.40 -0.61
N GLY A 288 -26.02 -8.48 -0.70
CA GLY A 288 -26.27 -7.05 -0.92
C GLY A 288 -26.52 -6.21 0.35
N ALA A 289 -26.69 -6.82 1.53
CA ALA A 289 -26.94 -6.09 2.78
C ALA A 289 -25.66 -5.65 3.52
N LYS A 290 -24.48 -6.05 3.04
CA LYS A 290 -23.21 -5.65 3.65
C LYS A 290 -22.96 -4.17 3.40
N LYS A 291 -23.07 -3.34 4.44
CA LYS A 291 -22.61 -1.96 4.39
C LYS A 291 -21.08 -1.97 4.38
N LEU A 292 -20.49 -2.03 3.18
CA LEU A 292 -19.04 -1.99 3.02
C LEU A 292 -18.51 -0.71 3.70
N LEU A 293 -17.38 -0.83 4.42
CA LEU A 293 -16.72 0.32 5.06
C LEU A 293 -16.53 1.48 4.08
N LEU A 294 -16.25 1.15 2.81
CA LEU A 294 -16.13 2.13 1.73
C LEU A 294 -17.42 2.95 1.52
N HIS A 295 -18.61 2.33 1.56
CA HIS A 295 -19.88 3.06 1.45
C HIS A 295 -20.16 3.94 2.67
N SER A 296 -19.76 3.51 3.87
CA SER A 296 -19.84 4.34 5.08
C SER A 296 -18.94 5.56 5.01
N LEU A 297 -17.68 5.38 4.61
CA LEU A 297 -16.69 6.44 4.45
C LEU A 297 -17.08 7.42 3.34
N LEU A 298 -17.62 6.93 2.22
CA LEU A 298 -18.14 7.78 1.14
C LEU A 298 -19.37 8.58 1.58
N GLN A 299 -20.31 7.97 2.33
CA GLN A 299 -21.51 8.67 2.82
C GLN A 299 -21.18 9.80 3.80
N GLN A 300 -20.17 9.63 4.66
CA GLN A 300 -19.76 10.68 5.59
C GLN A 300 -19.12 11.90 4.90
N ASN A 301 -18.49 11.69 3.75
CA ASN A 301 -17.83 12.75 2.99
C ASN A 301 -18.73 13.35 1.88
N SER A 302 -19.84 12.69 1.54
CA SER A 302 -20.80 13.15 0.53
C SER A 302 -22.04 13.70 1.21
N ASN A 303 -21.94 14.94 1.68
CA ASN A 303 -23.12 15.75 2.01
C ASN A 303 -23.94 15.97 0.72
N GLY A 304 -24.88 15.05 0.46
CA GLY A 304 -26.01 15.24 -0.46
C GLY A 304 -25.77 15.11 -1.97
N SER A 305 -24.53 15.00 -2.46
CA SER A 305 -24.31 14.82 -3.91
C SER A 305 -24.38 13.35 -4.31
N LYS A 306 -25.45 12.97 -5.03
CA LYS A 306 -25.52 11.67 -5.72
C LYS A 306 -24.41 11.64 -6.77
N THR A 307 -23.40 10.81 -6.55
CA THR A 307 -22.39 10.50 -7.56
C THR A 307 -23.10 9.84 -8.75
N LYS A 308 -23.22 10.54 -9.87
CA LYS A 308 -23.54 9.91 -11.15
C LYS A 308 -22.33 9.06 -11.54
N TYR A 309 -22.51 7.74 -11.53
CA TYR A 309 -21.55 6.84 -12.16
C TYR A 309 -21.44 7.25 -13.63
N LEU A 310 -20.22 7.38 -14.15
CA LEU A 310 -20.03 7.39 -15.60
C LEU A 310 -20.72 6.13 -16.12
N GLU A 311 -21.62 6.29 -17.09
CA GLU A 311 -22.07 5.13 -17.85
C GLU A 311 -20.82 4.56 -18.51
N ASP A 312 -20.35 3.42 -18.00
CA ASP A 312 -19.30 2.64 -18.64
C ASP A 312 -19.84 2.25 -20.01
N GLY A 313 -19.52 3.07 -21.02
CA GLY A 313 -19.66 2.71 -22.42
C GLY A 313 -19.04 1.33 -22.56
N LYS A 314 -19.85 0.36 -23.01
CA LYS A 314 -19.49 -1.05 -23.14
C LYS A 314 -18.07 -1.13 -23.71
N ARG A 315 -17.09 -1.48 -22.88
CA ARG A 315 -15.70 -1.67 -23.33
C ARG A 315 -15.75 -2.72 -24.43
N GLU A 316 -15.50 -2.31 -25.66
CA GLU A 316 -15.39 -3.24 -26.79
C GLU A 316 -14.34 -4.28 -26.43
N LYS A 317 -14.75 -5.55 -26.40
CA LYS A 317 -13.84 -6.62 -26.05
C LYS A 317 -12.77 -6.68 -27.13
N PRO A 318 -11.47 -6.78 -26.77
CA PRO A 318 -10.42 -6.93 -27.77
C PRO A 318 -10.73 -8.19 -28.62
N GLY A 319 -10.97 -7.98 -29.92
CA GLY A 319 -11.39 -9.01 -30.88
C GLY A 319 -12.84 -8.95 -31.35
N GLU A 320 -13.67 -8.05 -30.83
CA GLU A 320 -15.06 -7.86 -31.31
C GLU A 320 -15.10 -7.25 -32.71
N ILE A 321 -14.19 -6.32 -33.00
CA ILE A 321 -13.96 -5.73 -34.33
C ILE A 321 -13.55 -6.82 -35.35
N ASP A 322 -12.62 -7.71 -34.97
CA ASP A 322 -12.20 -8.82 -35.85
C ASP A 322 -13.32 -9.84 -36.06
N ARG A 323 -14.13 -10.13 -35.03
CA ARG A 323 -15.34 -10.95 -35.18
C ARG A 323 -16.35 -10.33 -36.14
N GLN A 324 -16.61 -9.04 -36.02
CA GLN A 324 -17.52 -8.33 -36.92
C GLN A 324 -17.00 -8.35 -38.36
N ARG A 325 -15.70 -8.10 -38.56
CA ARG A 325 -15.04 -8.16 -39.87
C ARG A 325 -15.15 -9.55 -40.52
N VAL A 326 -15.00 -10.63 -39.74
CA VAL A 326 -15.19 -12.01 -40.23
C VAL A 326 -16.66 -12.29 -40.57
N ILE A 327 -17.60 -11.80 -39.76
CA ILE A 327 -19.03 -11.97 -40.01
C ILE A 327 -19.46 -11.23 -41.29
N GLU A 328 -18.96 -10.01 -41.51
CA GLU A 328 -19.25 -9.22 -42.71
C GLU A 328 -18.66 -9.87 -43.96
N ALA A 329 -17.40 -10.31 -43.92
CA ALA A 329 -16.79 -11.04 -45.03
C ALA A 329 -17.57 -12.31 -45.40
N TYR A 330 -18.06 -13.05 -44.40
CA TYR A 330 -18.90 -14.22 -44.64
C TYR A 330 -20.26 -13.86 -45.25
N ARG A 331 -20.89 -12.76 -44.80
CA ARG A 331 -22.15 -12.26 -45.38
C ARG A 331 -21.97 -11.81 -46.83
N GLU A 332 -20.87 -11.14 -47.16
CA GLU A 332 -20.56 -10.76 -48.53
C GLU A 332 -20.34 -11.97 -49.43
N MET A 333 -19.59 -12.96 -48.96
CA MET A 333 -19.39 -14.22 -49.69
C MET A 333 -20.72 -14.94 -49.95
N LYS A 334 -21.61 -14.97 -48.95
CA LYS A 334 -22.94 -15.57 -49.10
C LYS A 334 -23.83 -14.78 -50.07
N ARG A 335 -23.76 -13.44 -50.03
CA ARG A 335 -24.48 -12.57 -50.99
C ARG A 335 -23.98 -12.77 -52.40
N LYS A 336 -22.66 -12.80 -52.62
CA LYS A 336 -22.04 -13.07 -53.93
C LYS A 336 -22.40 -14.45 -54.48
N ARG A 337 -22.46 -15.47 -53.61
CA ARG A 337 -22.91 -16.83 -54.01
C ARG A 337 -24.38 -16.88 -54.42
N ASN A 338 -25.23 -16.05 -53.81
CA ASN A 338 -26.66 -15.97 -54.14
C ASN A 338 -26.96 -14.97 -55.29
N ALA A 339 -25.99 -14.13 -55.65
CA ALA A 339 -26.12 -13.11 -56.70
C ALA A 339 -25.37 -13.47 -57.99
N ALA A 340 -24.69 -14.61 -58.04
CA ALA A 340 -24.22 -15.19 -59.29
C ALA A 340 -25.43 -15.80 -60.01
N PRO A 341 -25.84 -15.26 -61.19
CA PRO A 341 -26.80 -15.96 -62.03
C PRO A 341 -26.13 -17.22 -62.59
N GLU A 342 -26.87 -18.32 -62.66
CA GLU A 342 -26.52 -19.48 -63.50
C GLU A 342 -26.36 -19.08 -64.96
#